data_AF-A0AA42P829-F1
#
_entry.id   AF-A0AA42P829-F1
#
_cell.length_a   1.000
_cell.length_b   1.000
_cell.length_c   1.000
_cell.angle_alpha   90.00
_cell.angle_beta   90.00
_cell.angle_gamma   90.00
#
_symmetry.space_group_name_H-M   'P 1'
#
loop_
_entity.id
_entity.type
_entity.pdbx_description
1 polymer ?
#
loop_
_entity_poly.entity_id
_entity_poly.type
_entity_poly.pdbx_seq_one_letter_code
_entity_poly.pdbx_strand_id
1 'polypeptide(L)'
;MSEVIRIIAAVVDTQRLTLYKQDGTTILVPQGDSRIRPLVDKVIPALEADKFCDLTAEDLAISNHYNEAQAGMGGFVQFFRMFKNTIEDMFSKFADLDASAAPVAPIAVGDVAQVAAPQTASQAAVAEIMANATPVSSPEFHAPLGEDETVVAVTSSGGIIPGIEKIDVQIQAVASKLGSAEGVKNFFERVSKVRRRHSVQDLLTFMEKGELPIADDGTVLVYKRLQSTNEEGVFVDCHSKKVKQKVGSKVFMSETLVDPDRHIECSNGLHVARRDYLNSFSGNVCVLAKLAPEDVIAVPHRDPRKLRAKGYHIIARLSQEDANLVCSNRPMKDTVLLGNAAAGNHVGVLETVEITEQRGGGLIITPVAEATEVVLEESKQAVSLDELPEVAKEGTSVDAAKVAKQVVTERKSGRQQQAEALLKGVLEGKTGKVQIQRAKELLAFKKAAKVSWDKLGISESQVASITAIANGAESVAPAAKAKKAAAPKPAEKAAPVTTGSPRERIRALITAGIKTNASNIVSIKKAAKKSWSALGVTEAEEKQILSAA
;
A
#
# COMPACT_ATOMS: atom_id res chain seq x y z
N MET A 1 20.78 -11.46 -33.07
CA MET A 1 21.90 -11.08 -32.19
C MET A 1 21.46 -9.80 -31.52
N SER A 2 21.16 -9.85 -30.23
CA SER A 2 20.80 -8.65 -29.45
C SER A 2 22.00 -7.71 -29.45
N GLU A 3 21.76 -6.43 -29.78
CA GLU A 3 22.80 -5.41 -29.80
C GLU A 3 23.25 -5.17 -28.34
N VAL A 4 24.52 -5.48 -28.05
CA VAL A 4 25.10 -5.36 -26.70
C VAL A 4 25.86 -4.05 -26.61
N ILE A 5 25.51 -3.24 -25.61
CA ILE A 5 26.11 -1.95 -25.33
C ILE A 5 27.00 -2.08 -24.10
N ARG A 6 28.31 -1.96 -24.31
CA ARG A 6 29.31 -2.06 -23.24
C ARG A 6 29.52 -0.72 -22.53
N ILE A 7 29.26 -0.71 -21.23
CA ILE A 7 29.49 0.42 -20.33
C ILE A 7 30.80 0.23 -19.58
N ILE A 8 31.64 1.26 -19.54
CA ILE A 8 32.98 1.26 -18.91
C ILE A 8 33.09 2.19 -17.71
N ALA A 9 32.15 3.14 -17.58
CA ALA A 9 32.04 3.99 -16.40
C ALA A 9 30.58 4.44 -16.22
N ALA A 10 30.21 4.75 -14.99
CA ALA A 10 28.93 5.32 -14.65
C ALA A 10 29.11 6.41 -13.60
N VAL A 11 28.46 7.55 -13.78
CA VAL A 11 28.46 8.66 -12.84
C VAL A 11 27.00 9.03 -12.55
N VAL A 12 26.62 9.01 -11.29
CA VAL A 12 25.30 9.47 -10.85
C VAL A 12 25.49 10.78 -10.11
N ASP A 13 24.82 11.83 -10.56
CA ASP A 13 24.77 13.12 -9.90
C ASP A 13 23.32 13.52 -9.54
N THR A 14 23.13 14.74 -9.05
CA THR A 14 21.82 15.25 -8.64
C THR A 14 20.88 15.57 -9.80
N GLN A 15 21.34 15.47 -11.05
CA GLN A 15 20.56 15.79 -12.25
C GLN A 15 20.36 14.58 -13.17
N ARG A 16 21.26 13.60 -13.17
CA ARG A 16 21.25 12.45 -14.10
C ARG A 16 22.18 11.31 -13.68
N LEU A 17 21.90 10.13 -14.20
CA LEU A 17 22.85 9.04 -14.39
C LEU A 17 23.48 9.16 -15.78
N THR A 18 24.81 9.20 -15.83
CA THR A 18 25.61 9.20 -17.06
C THR A 18 26.35 7.88 -17.17
N LEU A 19 26.02 7.08 -18.20
CA LEU A 19 26.74 5.85 -18.53
C LEU A 19 27.69 6.13 -19.69
N TYR A 20 28.96 5.82 -19.52
CA TYR A 20 30.01 5.98 -20.54
C TYR A 20 30.20 4.66 -21.28
N LYS A 21 29.98 4.68 -22.59
CA LYS A 21 30.18 3.53 -23.45
C LYS A 21 31.65 3.35 -23.81
N GLN A 22 32.01 2.14 -24.25
CA GLN A 22 33.35 1.85 -24.74
C GLN A 22 33.74 2.68 -25.98
N ASP A 23 32.77 3.10 -26.79
CA ASP A 23 32.99 3.93 -27.99
C ASP A 23 33.23 5.43 -27.68
N GLY A 24 33.22 5.81 -26.40
CA GLY A 24 33.40 7.20 -25.96
C GLY A 24 32.11 8.04 -25.96
N THR A 25 30.99 7.50 -26.43
CA THR A 25 29.67 8.16 -26.32
C THR A 25 29.04 7.90 -24.94
N THR A 26 28.04 8.71 -24.59
CA THR A 26 27.34 8.62 -23.30
C THR A 26 25.86 8.31 -23.47
N ILE A 27 25.30 7.60 -22.50
CA ILE A 27 23.86 7.48 -22.30
C ILE A 27 23.51 8.34 -21.09
N LEU A 28 22.62 9.30 -21.30
CA LEU A 28 22.13 10.19 -20.27
C LEU A 28 20.75 9.72 -19.83
N VAL A 29 20.62 9.39 -18.56
CA VAL A 29 19.37 8.98 -17.92
C VAL A 29 19.01 10.07 -16.92
N PRO A 30 18.02 10.94 -17.20
CA PRO A 30 17.70 12.08 -16.35
C PRO A 30 17.18 11.63 -14.98
N GLN A 31 17.43 12.44 -13.95
CA GLN A 31 16.92 12.15 -12.60
C GLN A 31 15.39 11.95 -12.63
N GLY A 32 14.89 10.91 -11.94
CA GLY A 32 13.46 10.54 -11.93
C GLY A 32 13.07 9.47 -12.95
N ASP A 33 13.98 9.10 -13.85
CA ASP A 33 13.77 7.99 -14.78
C ASP A 33 13.75 6.64 -14.05
N SER A 34 12.71 5.84 -14.30
CA SER A 34 12.47 4.52 -13.69
C SER A 34 13.65 3.54 -13.89
N ARG A 35 14.46 3.75 -14.94
CA ARG A 35 15.62 2.91 -15.25
C ARG A 35 16.81 3.18 -14.34
N ILE A 36 16.87 4.30 -13.61
CA ILE A 36 18.05 4.64 -12.79
C ILE A 36 18.38 3.51 -11.81
N ARG A 37 17.39 3.02 -11.06
CA ARG A 37 17.64 2.01 -10.04
C ARG A 37 18.06 0.65 -10.64
N PRO A 38 17.33 0.08 -11.62
CA PRO A 38 17.77 -1.13 -12.32
C PRO A 38 19.14 -1.00 -12.97
N LEU A 39 19.43 0.13 -13.62
CA LEU A 39 20.72 0.38 -14.27
C LEU A 39 21.84 0.53 -13.24
N VAL A 40 21.63 1.22 -12.13
CA VAL A 40 22.64 1.36 -11.07
C VAL A 40 22.92 0.01 -10.40
N ASP A 41 21.88 -0.75 -10.06
CA ASP A 41 22.01 -2.07 -9.42
C ASP A 41 22.69 -3.10 -10.34
N LYS A 42 22.61 -2.93 -11.66
CA LYS A 42 23.29 -3.78 -12.65
C LYS A 42 24.70 -3.30 -12.99
N VAL A 43 24.86 -2.00 -13.28
CA VAL A 43 26.09 -1.42 -13.82
C VAL A 43 27.15 -1.24 -12.74
N ILE A 44 26.80 -0.70 -11.56
CA ILE A 44 27.80 -0.40 -10.53
C ILE A 44 28.52 -1.66 -10.03
N PRO A 45 27.82 -2.77 -9.69
CA PRO A 45 28.50 -3.99 -9.27
C PRO A 45 29.37 -4.60 -10.37
N ALA A 46 28.91 -4.58 -11.62
CA ALA A 46 29.65 -5.11 -12.76
C ALA A 46 30.92 -4.26 -13.07
N LEU A 47 30.84 -2.94 -12.96
CA LEU A 47 32.01 -2.07 -13.10
C LEU A 47 33.05 -2.29 -11.98
N GLU A 48 32.61 -2.57 -10.75
CA GLU A 48 33.52 -2.89 -9.65
C GLU A 48 34.20 -4.26 -9.83
N ALA A 49 33.45 -5.28 -10.24
CA ALA A 49 33.92 -6.65 -10.39
C ALA A 49 34.75 -6.87 -11.67
N ASP A 50 34.18 -6.48 -12.81
CA ASP A 50 34.65 -6.87 -14.15
C ASP A 50 35.21 -5.70 -14.96
N LYS A 51 35.14 -4.46 -14.42
CA LYS A 51 35.53 -3.20 -15.09
C LYS A 51 34.65 -2.78 -16.27
N PHE A 52 33.67 -3.58 -16.65
CA PHE A 52 32.68 -3.26 -17.67
C PHE A 52 31.32 -3.88 -17.32
N CYS A 53 30.26 -3.35 -17.91
CA CYS A 53 28.91 -3.92 -17.84
C CYS A 53 28.32 -3.99 -19.25
N ASP A 54 27.83 -5.15 -19.65
CA ASP A 54 27.15 -5.33 -20.94
C ASP A 54 25.62 -5.17 -20.73
N LEU A 55 25.06 -4.15 -21.37
CA LEU A 55 23.62 -3.86 -21.39
C LEU A 55 23.01 -4.27 -22.73
N THR A 56 21.79 -4.80 -22.72
CA THR A 56 21.01 -5.05 -23.93
C THR A 56 20.15 -3.83 -24.27
N ALA A 57 19.59 -3.82 -25.49
CA ALA A 57 18.57 -2.86 -25.87
C ALA A 57 17.34 -2.89 -24.94
N GLU A 58 17.01 -4.04 -24.32
CA GLU A 58 15.93 -4.12 -23.33
C GLU A 58 16.29 -3.45 -22.00
N ASP A 59 17.55 -3.55 -21.55
CA ASP A 59 18.00 -2.87 -20.32
C ASP A 59 17.93 -1.34 -20.44
N LEU A 60 18.07 -0.84 -21.66
CA LEU A 60 18.04 0.59 -21.99
C LEU A 60 16.68 1.04 -22.53
N ALA A 61 15.77 0.12 -22.83
CA ALA A 61 14.42 0.46 -23.25
C ALA A 61 13.74 1.23 -22.11
N ILE A 62 13.08 2.34 -22.47
CA ILE A 62 12.27 3.12 -21.53
C ILE A 62 11.07 2.24 -21.17
N SER A 63 11.16 1.46 -20.09
CA SER A 63 9.99 0.84 -19.48
C SER A 63 9.36 1.89 -18.56
N ASN A 64 8.45 2.66 -19.16
CA ASN A 64 7.54 3.50 -18.42
C ASN A 64 6.47 2.61 -17.80
N HIS A 65 6.11 2.86 -16.54
CA HIS A 65 5.05 2.14 -15.85
C HIS A 65 3.72 2.20 -16.61
N TYR A 66 3.46 3.26 -17.39
CA TYR A 66 2.30 3.30 -18.30
C TYR A 66 2.33 2.22 -19.38
N ASN A 67 3.50 1.90 -19.94
CA ASN A 67 3.62 0.89 -20.99
C ASN A 67 3.43 -0.52 -20.39
N GLU A 68 4.04 -0.76 -19.23
CA GLU A 68 3.89 -2.01 -18.49
C GLU A 68 2.44 -2.21 -18.03
N ALA A 69 1.79 -1.17 -17.51
CA ALA A 69 0.38 -1.21 -17.15
C ALA A 69 -0.52 -1.46 -18.36
N GLN A 70 -0.28 -0.78 -19.48
CA GLN A 70 -1.01 -1.00 -20.75
C GLN A 70 -0.88 -2.45 -21.24
N ALA A 71 0.33 -3.02 -21.18
CA ALA A 71 0.58 -4.42 -21.52
C ALA A 71 -0.15 -5.37 -20.55
N GLY A 72 -0.08 -5.10 -19.24
CA GLY A 72 -0.76 -5.88 -18.20
C GLY A 72 -2.28 -5.87 -18.32
N MET A 73 -2.87 -4.80 -18.85
CA MET A 73 -4.31 -4.70 -19.14
C MET A 73 -4.70 -5.31 -20.50
N GLY A 74 -3.78 -5.97 -21.20
CA GLY A 74 -4.03 -6.61 -22.50
C GLY A 74 -4.40 -5.62 -23.60
N GLY A 75 -3.95 -4.36 -23.49
CA GLY A 75 -4.29 -3.30 -24.44
C GLY A 75 -5.73 -2.78 -24.34
N PHE A 76 -6.49 -3.16 -23.29
CA PHE A 76 -7.84 -2.62 -23.05
C PHE A 76 -7.83 -1.11 -22.83
N VAL A 77 -6.76 -0.58 -22.21
CA VAL A 77 -6.55 0.85 -22.01
C VAL A 77 -5.26 1.26 -22.70
N GLN A 78 -5.32 2.35 -23.46
CA GLN A 78 -4.16 2.99 -24.07
C GLN A 78 -3.99 4.39 -23.49
N PHE A 79 -2.74 4.78 -23.20
CA PHE A 79 -2.44 6.10 -22.65
C PHE A 79 -1.83 7.03 -23.68
N PHE A 80 -2.24 8.30 -23.63
CA PHE A 80 -1.78 9.34 -24.54
C PHE A 80 -1.49 10.63 -23.79
N ARG A 81 -0.44 11.35 -24.19
CA ARG A 81 -0.14 12.70 -23.74
C ARG A 81 -0.70 13.70 -24.73
N MET A 82 -1.36 14.75 -24.23
CA MET A 82 -1.89 15.84 -25.04
C MET A 82 -2.19 17.10 -24.22
N PHE A 83 -2.43 18.21 -24.91
CA PHE A 83 -2.80 19.48 -24.29
C PHE A 83 -4.25 19.46 -23.78
N LYS A 84 -4.46 20.05 -22.60
CA LYS A 84 -5.78 20.19 -21.94
C LYS A 84 -6.78 20.93 -22.83
N ASN A 85 -6.37 22.03 -23.46
CA ASN A 85 -7.24 22.80 -24.35
C ASN A 85 -7.72 21.97 -25.54
N THR A 86 -6.86 21.11 -26.11
CA THR A 86 -7.25 20.21 -27.22
C THR A 86 -8.33 19.23 -26.78
N ILE A 87 -8.25 18.72 -25.54
CA ILE A 87 -9.28 17.83 -24.97
C ILE A 87 -10.59 18.58 -24.76
N GLU A 88 -10.54 19.79 -24.22
CA GLU A 88 -11.73 20.61 -23.99
C GLU A 88 -12.42 20.98 -25.31
N ASP A 89 -11.65 21.37 -26.32
CA ASP A 89 -12.14 21.63 -27.67
C ASP A 89 -12.77 20.37 -28.27
N MET A 90 -12.11 19.21 -28.15
CA MET A 90 -12.63 17.93 -28.62
C MET A 90 -13.95 17.57 -27.92
N PHE A 91 -14.01 17.63 -26.59
CA PHE A 91 -15.25 17.35 -25.86
C PHE A 91 -16.37 18.34 -26.15
N SER A 92 -16.05 19.58 -26.51
CA SER A 92 -17.02 20.58 -26.94
C SER A 92 -17.53 20.29 -28.35
N LYS A 93 -16.63 19.97 -29.30
CA LYS A 93 -16.98 19.57 -30.68
C LYS A 93 -17.88 18.34 -30.74
N PHE A 94 -17.62 17.35 -29.88
CA PHE A 94 -18.35 16.09 -29.85
C PHE A 94 -19.49 16.04 -28.82
N ALA A 95 -19.71 17.10 -28.03
CA ALA A 95 -20.79 17.15 -27.04
C ALA A 95 -22.19 17.00 -27.68
N ASP A 96 -22.37 17.57 -28.88
CA ASP A 96 -23.68 17.63 -29.55
C ASP A 96 -24.03 16.37 -30.35
N LEU A 97 -23.06 15.48 -30.59
CA LEU A 97 -23.23 14.27 -31.41
C LEU A 97 -23.89 13.11 -30.63
N ASP A 98 -23.82 13.09 -29.30
CA ASP A 98 -24.53 12.12 -28.45
C ASP A 98 -26.03 12.44 -28.30
N ALA A 99 -26.47 13.67 -28.59
CA ALA A 99 -27.88 14.08 -28.54
C ALA A 99 -28.66 13.69 -29.82
N SER A 100 -27.96 13.38 -30.91
CA SER A 100 -28.53 13.14 -32.24
C SER A 100 -28.62 11.66 -32.65
N ALA A 101 -28.35 10.72 -31.75
CA ALA A 101 -28.56 9.29 -32.03
C ALA A 101 -30.07 8.96 -32.08
N ALA A 102 -30.71 9.30 -33.19
CA ALA A 102 -32.04 8.79 -33.52
C ALA A 102 -31.99 7.24 -33.55
N PRO A 103 -33.03 6.55 -33.06
CA PRO A 103 -33.07 5.10 -33.12
C PRO A 103 -32.98 4.66 -34.59
N VAL A 104 -31.96 3.87 -34.89
CA VAL A 104 -31.73 3.33 -36.23
C VAL A 104 -32.93 2.44 -36.57
N ALA A 105 -33.77 2.89 -37.51
CA ALA A 105 -34.85 2.09 -38.06
C ALA A 105 -34.26 0.81 -38.69
N PRO A 106 -34.94 -0.35 -38.58
CA PRO A 106 -34.43 -1.59 -39.17
C PRO A 106 -34.30 -1.43 -40.68
N ILE A 107 -33.07 -1.63 -41.18
CA ILE A 107 -32.74 -1.59 -42.61
C ILE A 107 -33.44 -2.78 -43.28
N ALA A 108 -34.34 -2.48 -44.22
CA ALA A 108 -34.92 -3.48 -45.10
C ALA A 108 -33.84 -4.04 -46.03
N VAL A 109 -33.85 -5.35 -46.21
CA VAL A 109 -32.87 -6.09 -47.02
C VAL A 109 -33.00 -5.68 -48.49
N GLY A 110 -31.97 -5.03 -49.03
CA GLY A 110 -31.81 -4.81 -50.47
C GLY A 110 -31.32 -3.42 -50.83
N ASP A 111 -30.06 -3.11 -50.57
CA ASP A 111 -29.17 -2.42 -51.51
C ASP A 111 -27.78 -2.24 -50.88
N VAL A 112 -26.75 -2.68 -51.61
CA VAL A 112 -25.35 -2.67 -51.17
C VAL A 112 -24.76 -1.31 -51.54
N ALA A 113 -24.83 -0.35 -50.63
CA ALA A 113 -23.96 0.81 -50.63
C ALA A 113 -23.06 0.74 -49.40
N GLN A 114 -21.74 0.65 -49.60
CA GLN A 114 -20.74 0.86 -48.56
C GLN A 114 -20.84 2.31 -48.07
N VAL A 115 -21.75 2.57 -47.14
CA VAL A 115 -21.73 3.77 -46.32
C VAL A 115 -20.97 3.38 -45.05
N ALA A 116 -19.81 3.98 -44.84
CA ALA A 116 -19.09 3.85 -43.58
C ALA A 116 -20.07 4.11 -42.42
N ALA A 117 -20.17 3.18 -41.49
CA ALA A 117 -21.12 3.27 -40.38
C ALA A 117 -20.95 4.63 -39.67
N PRO A 118 -22.05 5.30 -39.25
CA PRO A 118 -21.96 6.56 -38.53
C PRO A 118 -21.14 6.35 -37.26
N GLN A 119 -19.99 7.03 -37.18
CA GLN A 119 -19.14 7.00 -35.99
C GLN A 119 -19.86 7.72 -34.85
N THR A 120 -19.94 7.11 -33.66
CA THR A 120 -20.45 7.81 -32.48
C THR A 120 -19.53 8.98 -32.12
N ALA A 121 -20.04 9.96 -31.36
CA ALA A 121 -19.25 11.09 -30.83
C ALA A 121 -17.94 10.61 -30.17
N SER A 122 -18.05 9.53 -29.39
CA SER A 122 -16.92 8.84 -28.74
C SER A 122 -15.94 8.24 -29.75
N GLN A 123 -16.40 7.59 -30.83
CA GLN A 123 -15.51 7.02 -31.85
C GLN A 123 -14.73 8.07 -32.63
N ALA A 124 -15.38 9.21 -32.95
CA ALA A 124 -14.71 10.32 -33.61
C ALA A 124 -13.68 11.00 -32.69
N ALA A 125 -14.02 11.21 -31.42
CA ALA A 125 -13.09 11.74 -30.42
C ALA A 125 -11.88 10.81 -30.20
N VAL A 126 -12.11 9.48 -30.15
CA VAL A 126 -11.02 8.50 -30.07
C VAL A 126 -10.13 8.58 -31.31
N ALA A 127 -10.69 8.67 -32.52
CA ALA A 127 -9.89 8.83 -33.72
C ALA A 127 -9.04 10.11 -33.72
N GLU A 128 -9.56 11.23 -33.19
CA GLU A 128 -8.81 12.49 -33.04
C GLU A 128 -7.65 12.34 -32.06
N ILE A 129 -7.84 11.64 -30.93
CA ILE A 129 -6.76 11.31 -29.99
C ILE A 129 -5.70 10.45 -30.69
N MET A 130 -6.09 9.36 -31.34
CA MET A 130 -5.16 8.44 -31.99
C MET A 130 -4.32 9.12 -33.08
N ALA A 131 -4.84 10.19 -33.71
CA ALA A 131 -4.17 10.92 -34.77
C ALA A 131 -3.23 12.03 -34.26
N ASN A 132 -3.56 12.70 -33.15
CA ASN A 132 -2.87 13.93 -32.73
C ASN A 132 -2.12 13.81 -31.39
N ALA A 133 -2.37 12.75 -30.63
CA ALA A 133 -1.80 12.58 -29.30
C ALA A 133 -0.48 11.82 -29.32
N THR A 134 0.36 12.10 -28.35
CA THR A 134 1.65 11.41 -28.19
C THR A 134 1.42 10.08 -27.47
N PRO A 135 1.69 8.91 -28.10
CA PRO A 135 1.49 7.61 -27.47
C PRO A 135 2.60 7.28 -26.46
N VAL A 136 2.34 6.33 -25.55
CA VAL A 136 3.34 5.86 -24.54
C VAL A 136 4.64 5.37 -25.16
N SER A 137 4.64 4.90 -26.40
CA SER A 137 5.84 4.46 -27.10
C SER A 137 6.76 5.61 -27.54
N SER A 138 6.29 6.86 -27.50
CA SER A 138 7.07 8.03 -27.91
C SER A 138 7.97 8.53 -26.77
N PRO A 139 9.25 8.85 -27.03
CA PRO A 139 10.13 9.48 -26.05
C PRO A 139 9.54 10.74 -25.41
N GLU A 140 8.78 11.53 -26.18
CA GLU A 140 8.13 12.76 -25.72
C GLU A 140 7.04 12.51 -24.67
N PHE A 141 6.42 11.32 -24.65
CA PHE A 141 5.45 10.96 -23.61
C PHE A 141 6.09 10.99 -22.22
N HIS A 142 7.38 10.66 -22.14
CA HIS A 142 8.11 10.49 -20.88
C HIS A 142 8.78 11.77 -20.35
N ALA A 143 8.72 12.87 -21.10
CA ALA A 143 9.17 14.15 -20.59
C ALA A 143 8.25 14.61 -19.43
N PRO A 144 8.73 15.43 -18.48
CA PRO A 144 7.87 16.07 -17.50
C PRO A 144 6.65 16.72 -18.16
N LEU A 145 5.47 16.55 -17.57
CA LEU A 145 4.24 17.18 -18.07
C LEU A 145 4.32 18.69 -17.86
N GLY A 146 4.05 19.47 -18.90
CA GLY A 146 3.82 20.90 -18.77
C GLY A 146 2.50 21.20 -18.06
N GLU A 147 2.34 22.43 -17.57
CA GLU A 147 1.13 22.87 -16.84
C GLU A 147 -0.15 22.69 -17.65
N ASP A 148 -0.06 22.81 -18.98
CA ASP A 148 -1.18 22.70 -19.91
C ASP A 148 -1.35 21.30 -20.54
N GLU A 149 -0.56 20.31 -20.10
CA GLU A 149 -0.61 18.94 -20.61
C GLU A 149 -1.23 17.98 -19.60
N THR A 150 -1.74 16.86 -20.11
CA THR A 150 -2.33 15.80 -19.29
C THR A 150 -2.16 14.43 -19.97
N VAL A 151 -2.29 13.37 -19.17
CA VAL A 151 -2.35 12.00 -19.66
C VAL A 151 -3.81 11.57 -19.74
N VAL A 152 -4.18 11.02 -20.89
CA VAL A 152 -5.52 10.53 -21.20
C VAL A 152 -5.50 9.02 -21.33
N ALA A 153 -6.40 8.34 -20.64
CA ALA A 153 -6.71 6.94 -20.88
C ALA A 153 -7.84 6.82 -21.91
N VAL A 154 -7.62 6.00 -22.92
CA VAL A 154 -8.64 5.59 -23.90
C VAL A 154 -8.93 4.10 -23.70
N THR A 155 -10.17 3.76 -23.36
CA THR A 155 -10.61 2.36 -23.24
C THR A 155 -11.02 1.80 -24.60
N SER A 156 -10.93 0.48 -24.77
CA SER A 156 -11.40 -0.19 -26.00
C SER A 156 -12.91 -0.04 -26.24
N SER A 157 -13.67 0.29 -25.19
CA SER A 157 -15.10 0.65 -25.28
C SER A 157 -15.34 2.09 -25.73
N GLY A 158 -14.30 2.87 -26.02
CA GLY A 158 -14.39 4.27 -26.46
C GLY A 158 -14.47 5.30 -25.32
N GLY A 159 -14.24 4.87 -24.07
CA GLY A 159 -14.17 5.77 -22.92
C GLY A 159 -12.91 6.61 -22.95
N ILE A 160 -13.06 7.93 -22.81
CA ILE A 160 -11.95 8.89 -22.77
C ILE A 160 -11.90 9.51 -21.38
N ILE A 161 -10.78 9.32 -20.68
CA ILE A 161 -10.61 9.74 -19.29
C ILE A 161 -9.32 10.55 -19.17
N PRO A 162 -9.39 11.89 -19.14
CA PRO A 162 -8.22 12.75 -18.94
C PRO A 162 -7.82 12.84 -17.46
N GLY A 163 -6.61 13.33 -17.17
CA GLY A 163 -6.14 13.56 -15.80
C GLY A 163 -5.57 12.33 -15.11
N ILE A 164 -5.11 11.33 -15.88
CA ILE A 164 -4.69 10.03 -15.35
C ILE A 164 -3.36 10.09 -14.59
N GLU A 165 -2.57 11.14 -14.82
CA GLU A 165 -1.40 11.47 -14.00
C GLU A 165 -1.74 11.60 -12.50
N LYS A 166 -3.01 11.83 -12.14
CA LYS A 166 -3.47 11.86 -10.75
C LYS A 166 -3.62 10.47 -10.12
N ILE A 167 -3.51 9.38 -10.85
CA ILE A 167 -3.48 8.03 -10.27
C ILE A 167 -2.20 7.29 -10.64
N ASP A 168 -1.14 8.06 -10.90
CA ASP A 168 0.16 7.56 -11.33
C ASP A 168 0.73 6.51 -10.36
N VAL A 169 0.54 6.73 -9.05
CA VAL A 169 0.93 5.82 -7.97
C VAL A 169 0.27 4.44 -8.17
N GLN A 170 -1.02 4.39 -8.50
CA GLN A 170 -1.73 3.13 -8.73
C GLN A 170 -1.28 2.46 -10.04
N ILE A 171 -0.92 3.22 -11.07
CA ILE A 171 -0.40 2.69 -12.34
C ILE A 171 1.02 2.13 -12.13
N GLN A 172 1.88 2.85 -11.40
CA GLN A 172 3.19 2.37 -10.96
C GLN A 172 3.09 1.09 -10.12
N ALA A 173 2.06 0.98 -9.27
CA ALA A 173 1.81 -0.23 -8.50
C ALA A 173 1.59 -1.45 -9.41
N VAL A 174 0.84 -1.28 -10.51
CA VAL A 174 0.63 -2.36 -11.50
C VAL A 174 1.94 -2.79 -12.14
N ALA A 175 2.73 -1.83 -12.62
CA ALA A 175 4.06 -2.08 -13.20
C ALA A 175 4.99 -2.81 -12.21
N SER A 176 4.96 -2.38 -10.94
CA SER A 176 5.75 -2.96 -9.84
C SER A 176 5.19 -4.28 -9.30
N LYS A 177 4.09 -4.81 -9.87
CA LYS A 177 3.38 -6.02 -9.41
C LYS A 177 2.86 -5.94 -7.96
N LEU A 178 2.69 -4.72 -7.45
CA LEU A 178 2.09 -4.42 -6.15
C LEU A 178 0.60 -4.07 -6.27
N GLY A 179 0.15 -3.74 -7.48
CA GLY A 179 -1.24 -3.47 -7.83
C GLY A 179 -1.80 -4.46 -8.84
N SER A 180 -3.11 -4.44 -9.04
CA SER A 180 -3.83 -5.33 -9.95
C SER A 180 -4.09 -4.66 -11.29
N ALA A 181 -3.53 -5.22 -12.38
CA ALA A 181 -3.85 -4.76 -13.74
C ALA A 181 -5.34 -4.92 -14.05
N GLU A 182 -5.95 -6.01 -13.58
CA GLU A 182 -7.39 -6.24 -13.71
C GLU A 182 -8.20 -5.21 -12.92
N GLY A 183 -7.78 -4.89 -11.70
CA GLY A 183 -8.40 -3.84 -10.89
C GLY A 183 -8.37 -2.48 -11.57
N VAL A 184 -7.21 -2.06 -12.10
CA VAL A 184 -7.08 -0.78 -12.83
C VAL A 184 -7.91 -0.77 -14.12
N LYS A 185 -7.92 -1.86 -14.88
CA LYS A 185 -8.78 -2.04 -16.06
C LYS A 185 -10.26 -1.86 -15.71
N ASN A 186 -10.73 -2.57 -14.67
CA ASN A 186 -12.12 -2.53 -14.24
C ASN A 186 -12.49 -1.15 -13.66
N PHE A 187 -11.55 -0.46 -13.01
CA PHE A 187 -11.72 0.92 -12.59
C PHE A 187 -11.94 1.85 -13.78
N PHE A 188 -11.12 1.78 -14.83
CA PHE A 188 -11.32 2.57 -16.04
C PHE A 188 -12.65 2.25 -16.73
N GLU A 189 -13.05 0.99 -16.77
CA GLU A 189 -14.36 0.61 -17.31
C GLU A 189 -15.51 1.26 -16.52
N ARG A 190 -15.45 1.24 -15.18
CA ARG A 190 -16.47 1.88 -14.33
C ARG A 190 -16.48 3.39 -14.48
N VAL A 191 -15.31 4.03 -14.43
CA VAL A 191 -15.17 5.49 -14.56
C VAL A 191 -15.68 5.97 -15.92
N SER A 192 -15.40 5.23 -17.01
CA SER A 192 -15.87 5.58 -18.35
C SER A 192 -17.40 5.63 -18.49
N LYS A 193 -18.13 4.94 -17.61
CA LYS A 193 -19.60 4.89 -17.59
C LYS A 193 -20.22 6.03 -16.78
N VAL A 194 -19.42 6.79 -16.01
CA VAL A 194 -19.91 7.91 -15.19
C VAL A 194 -20.13 9.14 -16.06
N ARG A 195 -21.39 9.50 -16.27
CA ARG A 195 -21.78 10.65 -17.12
C ARG A 195 -21.54 12.02 -16.48
N ARG A 196 -21.36 12.06 -15.16
CA ARG A 196 -21.09 13.31 -14.42
C ARG A 196 -19.62 13.66 -14.53
N ARG A 197 -19.26 14.48 -15.53
CA ARG A 197 -17.86 14.82 -15.85
C ARG A 197 -17.03 15.26 -14.63
N HIS A 198 -17.59 16.07 -13.75
CA HIS A 198 -16.87 16.53 -12.55
C HIS A 198 -16.61 15.41 -11.53
N SER A 199 -17.51 14.43 -11.38
CA SER A 199 -17.33 13.34 -10.40
C SER A 199 -16.10 12.47 -10.71
N VAL A 200 -15.78 12.26 -11.98
CA VAL A 200 -14.58 11.54 -12.40
C VAL A 200 -13.32 12.31 -12.03
N GLN A 201 -13.24 13.59 -12.40
CA GLN A 201 -12.08 14.44 -12.09
C GLN A 201 -11.89 14.65 -10.59
N ASP A 202 -12.99 14.76 -9.85
CA ASP A 202 -13.02 14.82 -8.40
C ASP A 202 -12.44 13.53 -7.80
N LEU A 203 -12.90 12.35 -8.25
CA LEU A 203 -12.36 11.07 -7.80
C LEU A 203 -10.86 10.93 -8.06
N LEU A 204 -10.40 11.28 -9.27
CA LEU A 204 -8.97 11.26 -9.59
C LEU A 204 -8.17 12.21 -8.66
N THR A 205 -8.70 13.40 -8.39
CA THR A 205 -8.10 14.36 -7.44
C THR A 205 -8.05 13.82 -6.01
N PHE A 206 -9.09 13.11 -5.57
CA PHE A 206 -9.08 12.40 -4.30
C PHE A 206 -8.01 11.29 -4.28
N MET A 207 -7.80 10.58 -5.38
CA MET A 207 -6.84 9.47 -5.46
C MET A 207 -5.38 9.92 -5.62
N GLU A 208 -5.11 11.18 -5.96
CA GLU A 208 -3.76 11.74 -6.20
C GLU A 208 -2.77 11.53 -5.07
N LYS A 209 -3.24 11.55 -3.82
CA LYS A 209 -2.44 11.21 -2.64
C LYS A 209 -2.98 9.99 -1.92
N GLY A 210 -3.74 9.17 -2.63
CA GLY A 210 -4.29 7.91 -2.15
C GLY A 210 -3.23 6.83 -2.12
N GLU A 211 -3.17 6.15 -0.99
CA GLU A 211 -2.14 5.17 -0.66
C GLU A 211 -2.61 3.71 -0.80
N LEU A 212 -3.88 3.50 -1.17
CA LEU A 212 -4.46 2.16 -1.27
C LEU A 212 -4.48 1.65 -2.72
N PRO A 213 -4.30 0.33 -2.93
CA PRO A 213 -4.48 -0.26 -4.25
C PRO A 213 -5.95 -0.18 -4.70
N ILE A 214 -6.14 -0.17 -6.01
CA ILE A 214 -7.46 -0.36 -6.63
C ILE A 214 -7.81 -1.85 -6.52
N ALA A 215 -9.03 -2.15 -6.07
CA ALA A 215 -9.50 -3.52 -5.94
C ALA A 215 -9.75 -4.17 -7.31
N ASP A 216 -9.69 -5.50 -7.39
CA ASP A 216 -9.85 -6.27 -8.62
C ASP A 216 -11.19 -5.99 -9.32
N ASP A 217 -12.23 -5.65 -8.57
CA ASP A 217 -13.55 -5.31 -9.14
C ASP A 217 -13.65 -3.87 -9.64
N GLY A 218 -12.57 -3.09 -9.62
CA GLY A 218 -12.50 -1.70 -10.07
C GLY A 218 -13.02 -0.69 -9.05
N THR A 219 -13.27 -1.09 -7.81
CA THR A 219 -13.63 -0.16 -6.73
C THR A 219 -12.40 0.39 -6.02
N VAL A 220 -12.58 1.55 -5.39
CA VAL A 220 -11.54 2.19 -4.59
C VAL A 220 -11.69 1.76 -3.13
N LEU A 221 -10.60 1.32 -2.52
CA LEU A 221 -10.55 1.09 -1.08
C LEU A 221 -10.43 2.43 -0.35
N VAL A 222 -11.21 2.61 0.72
CA VAL A 222 -11.26 3.85 1.49
C VAL A 222 -11.40 3.56 2.98
N TYR A 223 -10.99 4.52 3.80
CA TYR A 223 -11.19 4.46 5.24
C TYR A 223 -12.43 5.24 5.67
N LYS A 224 -13.05 4.79 6.77
CA LYS A 224 -14.12 5.53 7.42
C LYS A 224 -14.02 5.44 8.94
N ARG A 225 -14.20 6.59 9.58
CA ARG A 225 -14.28 6.73 11.04
C ARG A 225 -15.74 6.66 11.51
N LEU A 226 -15.99 5.80 12.47
CA LEU A 226 -17.30 5.55 13.07
C LEU A 226 -17.22 5.64 14.60
N GLN A 227 -18.40 5.63 15.22
CA GLN A 227 -18.57 5.59 16.67
C GLN A 227 -19.18 4.26 17.10
N SER A 228 -18.61 3.63 18.11
CA SER A 228 -19.21 2.45 18.77
C SER A 228 -20.56 2.78 19.40
N THR A 229 -21.47 1.82 19.36
CA THR A 229 -22.71 1.84 20.14
C THR A 229 -22.60 0.88 21.32
N ASN A 230 -23.69 0.73 22.08
CA ASN A 230 -23.79 -0.31 23.12
C ASN A 230 -24.08 -1.71 22.54
N GLU A 231 -24.42 -1.77 21.25
CA GLU A 231 -24.66 -3.03 20.52
C GLU A 231 -23.35 -3.50 19.89
N GLU A 232 -22.95 -4.74 20.19
CA GLU A 232 -21.70 -5.30 19.69
C GLU A 232 -21.70 -5.41 18.16
N GLY A 233 -20.61 -4.95 17.54
CA GLY A 233 -20.47 -4.96 16.08
C GLY A 233 -21.28 -3.88 15.34
N VAL A 234 -22.13 -3.12 16.04
CA VAL A 234 -22.94 -2.03 15.46
C VAL A 234 -22.34 -0.68 15.79
N PHE A 235 -22.21 0.15 14.75
CA PHE A 235 -21.61 1.46 14.78
C PHE A 235 -22.55 2.52 14.23
N VAL A 236 -22.27 3.79 14.51
CA VAL A 236 -22.96 4.93 13.91
C VAL A 236 -21.98 5.93 13.31
N ASP A 237 -22.46 6.74 12.37
CA ASP A 237 -21.68 7.84 11.81
C ASP A 237 -21.31 8.87 12.89
N CYS A 238 -20.16 9.53 12.74
CA CYS A 238 -19.64 10.38 13.81
C CYS A 238 -20.41 11.69 14.03
N HIS A 239 -21.18 12.15 13.04
CA HIS A 239 -21.82 13.45 13.07
C HIS A 239 -23.27 13.38 13.56
N SER A 240 -24.14 12.65 12.86
CA SER A 240 -25.56 12.52 13.21
C SER A 240 -25.80 11.52 14.35
N LYS A 241 -24.93 10.50 14.47
CA LYS A 241 -25.10 9.35 15.38
C LYS A 241 -26.37 8.54 15.12
N LYS A 242 -27.01 8.69 13.95
CA LYS A 242 -28.29 8.05 13.60
C LYS A 242 -28.12 6.83 12.72
N VAL A 243 -27.11 6.82 11.84
CA VAL A 243 -26.98 5.79 10.80
C VAL A 243 -26.32 4.54 11.39
N LYS A 244 -27.13 3.61 11.89
CA LYS A 244 -26.67 2.29 12.35
C LYS A 244 -26.15 1.47 11.18
N GLN A 245 -24.96 0.90 11.33
CA GLN A 245 -24.27 0.12 10.31
C GLN A 245 -23.22 -0.80 10.97
N LYS A 246 -22.82 -1.86 10.27
CA LYS A 246 -21.84 -2.84 10.73
C LYS A 246 -20.97 -3.32 9.57
N VAL A 247 -20.03 -4.21 9.87
CA VAL A 247 -19.26 -4.91 8.82
C VAL A 247 -20.22 -5.75 7.98
N GLY A 248 -20.15 -5.62 6.66
CA GLY A 248 -21.10 -6.20 5.70
C GLY A 248 -22.25 -5.28 5.28
N SER A 249 -22.44 -4.11 5.90
CA SER A 249 -23.48 -3.16 5.48
C SER A 249 -23.09 -2.44 4.19
N LYS A 250 -23.99 -2.45 3.20
CA LYS A 250 -23.99 -1.52 2.07
C LYS A 250 -24.84 -0.31 2.44
N VAL A 251 -24.20 0.81 2.73
CA VAL A 251 -24.87 2.05 3.14
C VAL A 251 -25.02 2.94 1.93
N PHE A 252 -26.24 3.42 1.66
CA PHE A 252 -26.50 4.24 0.49
C PHE A 252 -27.65 5.22 0.70
N MET A 253 -27.72 6.21 -0.19
CA MET A 253 -28.83 7.16 -0.32
C MET A 253 -29.06 7.50 -1.79
N SER A 254 -30.23 8.07 -2.11
CA SER A 254 -30.47 8.62 -3.44
C SER A 254 -29.43 9.68 -3.78
N GLU A 255 -29.00 9.71 -5.04
CA GLU A 255 -28.11 10.74 -5.57
C GLU A 255 -28.68 12.16 -5.36
N THR A 256 -30.00 12.31 -5.47
CA THR A 256 -30.70 13.59 -5.24
C THR A 256 -30.64 14.09 -3.80
N LEU A 257 -30.26 13.23 -2.84
CA LEU A 257 -30.04 13.64 -1.46
C LEU A 257 -28.61 14.12 -1.23
N VAL A 258 -27.64 13.74 -2.08
CA VAL A 258 -26.25 14.16 -1.92
C VAL A 258 -26.07 15.55 -2.51
N ASP A 259 -25.47 16.46 -1.75
CA ASP A 259 -25.13 17.79 -2.23
C ASP A 259 -23.96 17.70 -3.23
N PRO A 260 -24.15 18.09 -4.51
CA PRO A 260 -23.11 18.04 -5.53
C PRO A 260 -22.16 19.27 -5.51
N ASP A 261 -22.43 20.30 -4.72
CA ASP A 261 -21.63 21.53 -4.71
C ASP A 261 -20.29 21.32 -4.00
N ARG A 262 -19.24 21.10 -4.80
CA ARG A 262 -17.83 20.93 -4.38
C ARG A 262 -17.18 22.14 -3.70
N HIS A 263 -17.82 23.31 -3.71
CA HIS A 263 -17.36 24.47 -2.95
C HIS A 263 -17.79 24.43 -1.47
N ILE A 264 -18.70 23.51 -1.12
CA ILE A 264 -19.11 23.24 0.25
C ILE A 264 -18.30 22.08 0.81
N GLU A 265 -17.60 22.34 1.92
CA GLU A 265 -16.71 21.36 2.54
C GLU A 265 -17.48 20.17 3.13
N CYS A 266 -18.38 20.41 4.08
CA CYS A 266 -19.15 19.38 4.78
C CYS A 266 -20.64 19.60 4.54
N SER A 267 -21.26 18.82 3.66
CA SER A 267 -22.68 18.92 3.34
C SER A 267 -23.40 17.57 3.41
N ASN A 268 -24.64 17.46 2.94
CA ASN A 268 -25.35 16.19 2.96
C ASN A 268 -24.75 15.20 1.96
N GLY A 269 -24.53 13.98 2.43
CA GLY A 269 -23.86 12.92 1.67
C GLY A 269 -23.12 11.96 2.58
N LEU A 270 -22.83 10.78 2.05
CA LEU A 270 -21.98 9.82 2.75
C LEU A 270 -20.53 10.25 2.61
N HIS A 271 -19.80 10.29 3.74
CA HIS A 271 -18.39 10.66 3.74
C HIS A 271 -17.49 9.46 3.96
N VAL A 272 -16.46 9.36 3.12
CA VAL A 272 -15.30 8.48 3.26
C VAL A 272 -14.04 9.31 3.04
N ALA A 273 -12.89 8.79 3.44
CA ALA A 273 -11.67 9.55 3.42
C ALA A 273 -10.44 8.69 3.12
N ARG A 274 -9.39 9.38 2.66
CA ARG A 274 -8.03 8.87 2.67
C ARG A 274 -7.48 8.81 4.09
N ARG A 275 -6.36 8.11 4.27
CA ARG A 275 -5.67 8.03 5.55
C ARG A 275 -5.25 9.39 6.11
N ASP A 276 -4.76 10.31 5.27
CA ASP A 276 -4.23 11.62 5.69
C ASP A 276 -5.30 12.57 6.28
N TYR A 277 -6.59 12.28 6.10
CA TYR A 277 -7.69 12.98 6.75
C TYR A 277 -7.95 12.50 8.18
N LEU A 278 -7.71 11.21 8.47
CA LEU A 278 -8.22 10.55 9.66
C LEU A 278 -7.63 11.08 10.97
N ASN A 279 -6.43 11.67 10.91
CA ASN A 279 -5.77 12.27 12.07
C ASN A 279 -6.51 13.46 12.69
N SER A 280 -7.41 14.08 11.91
CA SER A 280 -8.14 15.29 12.28
C SER A 280 -9.62 15.03 12.53
N PHE A 281 -10.10 13.82 12.25
CA PHE A 281 -11.52 13.46 12.34
C PHE A 281 -11.82 12.61 13.59
N SER A 282 -12.93 12.87 14.27
CA SER A 282 -13.33 12.16 15.50
C SER A 282 -13.96 10.78 15.22
N GLY A 283 -14.13 9.96 16.27
CA GLY A 283 -14.51 8.54 16.17
C GLY A 283 -13.62 7.60 16.99
N ASN A 284 -14.08 6.39 17.26
CA ASN A 284 -13.31 5.37 17.98
C ASN A 284 -13.27 4.02 17.26
N VAL A 285 -13.88 3.93 16.08
CA VAL A 285 -13.84 2.76 15.20
C VAL A 285 -13.33 3.22 13.84
N CYS A 286 -12.36 2.50 13.27
CA CYS A 286 -11.90 2.69 11.91
C CYS A 286 -12.25 1.44 11.10
N VAL A 287 -12.88 1.64 9.94
CA VAL A 287 -13.26 0.56 9.03
C VAL A 287 -12.61 0.77 7.67
N LEU A 288 -12.36 -0.35 6.98
CA LEU A 288 -12.03 -0.40 5.57
C LEU A 288 -13.33 -0.62 4.78
N ALA A 289 -13.53 0.14 3.72
CA ALA A 289 -14.73 0.10 2.89
C ALA A 289 -14.37 0.13 1.40
N LYS A 290 -15.28 -0.38 0.58
CA LYS A 290 -15.24 -0.26 -0.88
C LYS A 290 -16.16 0.86 -1.34
N LEU A 291 -15.63 1.67 -2.24
CA LEU A 291 -16.30 2.78 -2.88
C LEU A 291 -16.31 2.56 -4.38
N ALA A 292 -17.50 2.44 -4.97
CA ALA A 292 -17.62 2.37 -6.41
C ALA A 292 -17.40 3.75 -7.06
N PRO A 293 -16.67 3.86 -8.18
CA PRO A 293 -16.50 5.13 -8.89
C PRO A 293 -17.82 5.85 -9.21
N GLU A 294 -18.86 5.10 -9.58
CA GLU A 294 -20.19 5.61 -9.89
C GLU A 294 -20.97 6.15 -8.67
N ASP A 295 -20.50 5.85 -7.45
CA ASP A 295 -21.08 6.34 -6.20
C ASP A 295 -20.47 7.67 -5.73
N VAL A 296 -19.39 8.14 -6.36
CA VAL A 296 -18.77 9.44 -6.06
C VAL A 296 -19.63 10.55 -6.65
N ILE A 297 -19.91 11.55 -5.80
CA ILE A 297 -20.70 12.73 -6.20
C ILE A 297 -19.80 13.96 -6.29
N ALA A 298 -19.09 14.31 -5.22
CA ALA A 298 -18.26 15.51 -5.18
C ALA A 298 -17.06 15.37 -4.22
N VAL A 299 -15.92 15.94 -4.61
CA VAL A 299 -14.73 16.11 -3.76
C VAL A 299 -14.56 17.58 -3.42
N PRO A 300 -14.58 17.97 -2.13
CA PRO A 300 -14.41 19.36 -1.74
C PRO A 300 -13.10 19.96 -2.24
N HIS A 301 -13.15 21.18 -2.77
CA HIS A 301 -11.97 21.84 -3.36
C HIS A 301 -10.90 22.20 -2.34
N ARG A 302 -11.26 22.61 -1.11
CA ARG A 302 -10.25 23.01 -0.11
C ARG A 302 -9.70 21.82 0.68
N ASP A 303 -10.43 20.72 0.74
CA ASP A 303 -9.99 19.50 1.42
C ASP A 303 -10.30 18.23 0.60
N PRO A 304 -9.47 17.91 -0.42
CA PRO A 304 -9.64 16.73 -1.25
C PRO A 304 -9.28 15.41 -0.55
N ARG A 305 -8.99 15.43 0.77
CA ARG A 305 -8.67 14.22 1.55
C ARG A 305 -9.91 13.40 1.92
N LYS A 306 -11.10 13.95 1.71
CA LYS A 306 -12.41 13.32 1.91
C LYS A 306 -13.29 13.54 0.68
N LEU A 307 -14.36 12.78 0.58
CA LEU A 307 -15.33 12.94 -0.50
C LEU A 307 -16.76 12.73 -0.03
N ARG A 308 -17.72 13.21 -0.84
CA ARG A 308 -19.14 12.90 -0.73
C ARG A 308 -19.51 11.84 -1.75
N ALA A 309 -20.12 10.77 -1.26
CA ALA A 309 -20.63 9.66 -2.04
C ALA A 309 -22.13 9.45 -1.76
N LYS A 310 -22.78 8.70 -2.65
CA LYS A 310 -24.12 8.16 -2.44
C LYS A 310 -24.12 6.74 -1.89
N GLY A 311 -22.98 6.04 -1.91
CA GLY A 311 -22.87 4.66 -1.46
C GLY A 311 -21.47 4.24 -1.02
N TYR A 312 -21.38 3.29 -0.08
CA TYR A 312 -20.16 2.53 0.22
C TYR A 312 -20.52 1.17 0.86
N HIS A 313 -19.59 0.22 0.83
CA HIS A 313 -19.73 -1.09 1.47
C HIS A 313 -18.64 -1.28 2.52
N ILE A 314 -19.02 -1.52 3.78
CA ILE A 314 -18.06 -1.77 4.87
C ILE A 314 -17.61 -3.23 4.80
N ILE A 315 -16.32 -3.45 4.56
CA ILE A 315 -15.78 -4.80 4.33
C ILE A 315 -14.98 -5.34 5.52
N ALA A 316 -14.43 -4.46 6.36
CA ALA A 316 -13.70 -4.89 7.55
C ALA A 316 -13.65 -3.79 8.61
N ARG A 317 -13.60 -4.21 9.88
CA ARG A 317 -13.17 -3.35 10.98
C ARG A 317 -11.67 -3.54 11.16
N LEU A 318 -10.92 -2.44 11.21
CA LEU A 318 -9.49 -2.52 11.49
C LEU A 318 -9.23 -2.97 12.93
N SER A 319 -8.12 -3.68 13.13
CA SER A 319 -7.57 -3.93 14.47
C SER A 319 -7.32 -2.60 15.18
N GLN A 320 -7.27 -2.61 16.52
CA GLN A 320 -6.98 -1.37 17.26
C GLN A 320 -5.58 -0.82 16.91
N GLU A 321 -4.62 -1.70 16.62
CA GLU A 321 -3.27 -1.31 16.21
C GLU A 321 -3.29 -0.61 14.85
N ASP A 322 -3.91 -1.22 13.82
CA ASP A 322 -4.00 -0.63 12.49
C ASP A 322 -4.84 0.65 12.51
N ALA A 323 -5.94 0.67 13.25
CA ALA A 323 -6.75 1.88 13.42
C ALA A 323 -5.92 3.02 14.01
N ASN A 324 -5.06 2.76 15.00
CA ASN A 324 -4.17 3.77 15.57
C ASN A 324 -3.12 4.25 14.56
N LEU A 325 -2.55 3.35 13.77
CA LEU A 325 -1.56 3.68 12.74
C LEU A 325 -2.18 4.56 11.66
N VAL A 326 -3.29 4.11 11.05
CA VAL A 326 -3.99 4.83 9.99
C VAL A 326 -4.50 6.18 10.51
N CYS A 327 -5.05 6.24 11.72
CA CYS A 327 -5.45 7.53 12.33
C CYS A 327 -4.26 8.44 12.68
N SER A 328 -3.03 7.93 12.72
CA SER A 328 -1.81 8.72 12.88
C SER A 328 -1.12 9.02 11.55
N ASN A 329 -1.84 8.85 10.43
CA ASN A 329 -1.34 8.93 9.06
C ASN A 329 -0.15 8.01 8.79
N ARG A 330 -0.22 6.76 9.24
CA ARG A 330 0.76 5.70 8.96
C ARG A 330 0.09 4.48 8.33
N PRO A 331 0.77 3.75 7.43
CA PRO A 331 0.25 2.52 6.84
C PRO A 331 -0.29 1.54 7.88
N MET A 332 -1.35 0.81 7.52
CA MET A 332 -1.73 -0.39 8.25
C MET A 332 -0.68 -1.49 8.06
N LYS A 333 -0.51 -2.34 9.07
CA LYS A 333 0.42 -3.47 9.06
C LYS A 333 -0.19 -4.75 8.50
N ASP A 334 -1.51 -4.88 8.60
CA ASP A 334 -2.21 -6.09 8.16
C ASP A 334 -2.25 -6.19 6.62
N THR A 335 -1.16 -6.73 6.05
CA THR A 335 -1.01 -6.91 4.60
C THR A 335 -1.98 -7.96 4.06
N VAL A 336 -2.34 -8.95 4.87
CA VAL A 336 -3.27 -10.03 4.50
C VAL A 336 -4.68 -9.47 4.36
N LEU A 337 -5.14 -8.67 5.32
CA LEU A 337 -6.44 -8.00 5.22
C LEU A 337 -6.50 -7.10 3.99
N LEU A 338 -5.47 -6.30 3.74
CA LEU A 338 -5.44 -5.39 2.58
C LEU A 338 -5.41 -6.16 1.26
N GLY A 339 -4.59 -7.21 1.15
CA GLY A 339 -4.49 -8.03 -0.06
C GLY A 339 -5.79 -8.76 -0.38
N ASN A 340 -6.44 -9.34 0.64
CA ASN A 340 -7.74 -9.98 0.48
C ASN A 340 -8.85 -8.97 0.16
N ALA A 341 -8.83 -7.77 0.77
CA ALA A 341 -9.76 -6.70 0.43
C ALA A 341 -9.62 -6.24 -1.03
N ALA A 342 -8.39 -6.05 -1.50
CA ALA A 342 -8.11 -5.69 -2.89
C ALA A 342 -8.55 -6.81 -3.85
N ALA A 343 -8.30 -8.08 -3.50
CA ALA A 343 -8.69 -9.24 -4.31
C ALA A 343 -10.20 -9.58 -4.24
N GLY A 344 -11.00 -8.81 -3.52
CA GLY A 344 -12.43 -9.08 -3.33
C GLY A 344 -12.74 -10.27 -2.40
N ASN A 345 -11.75 -10.86 -1.72
CA ASN A 345 -11.95 -11.90 -0.72
C ASN A 345 -12.27 -11.28 0.65
N HIS A 346 -13.44 -10.67 0.76
CA HIS A 346 -13.93 -10.06 1.99
C HIS A 346 -15.42 -10.35 2.17
N VAL A 347 -15.99 -9.94 3.31
CA VAL A 347 -17.43 -10.09 3.57
C VAL A 347 -18.28 -9.45 2.46
N GLY A 348 -19.31 -10.15 2.01
CA GLY A 348 -20.28 -9.64 1.05
C GLY A 348 -21.24 -8.61 1.65
N VAL A 349 -22.27 -8.24 0.90
CA VAL A 349 -23.35 -7.38 1.39
C VAL A 349 -24.32 -8.23 2.21
N LEU A 350 -24.28 -8.07 3.54
CA LEU A 350 -25.16 -8.79 4.47
C LEU A 350 -26.47 -8.04 4.70
N GLU A 351 -26.42 -6.71 4.65
CA GLU A 351 -27.58 -5.85 4.75
C GLU A 351 -27.39 -4.60 3.90
N THR A 352 -28.51 -4.01 3.51
CA THR A 352 -28.57 -2.68 2.93
C THR A 352 -29.06 -1.69 3.98
N VAL A 353 -28.44 -0.53 4.03
CA VAL A 353 -28.77 0.56 4.95
C VAL A 353 -29.08 1.78 4.08
N GLU A 354 -30.36 1.97 3.80
CA GLU A 354 -30.86 3.07 3.00
C GLU A 354 -31.18 4.28 3.89
N ILE A 355 -30.76 5.46 3.44
CA ILE A 355 -31.07 6.74 4.07
C ILE A 355 -31.98 7.51 3.12
N THR A 356 -33.24 7.74 3.53
CA THR A 356 -34.24 8.40 2.68
C THR A 356 -34.40 9.90 2.97
N GLU A 357 -33.78 10.43 4.03
CA GLU A 357 -33.85 11.84 4.41
C GLU A 357 -32.48 12.47 4.69
N GLN A 358 -32.45 13.80 4.71
CA GLN A 358 -31.26 14.58 5.03
C GLN A 358 -30.73 14.25 6.44
N ARG A 359 -29.40 14.36 6.63
CA ARG A 359 -28.71 14.19 7.92
C ARG A 359 -28.96 12.81 8.58
N GLY A 360 -29.04 11.76 7.78
CA GLY A 360 -29.18 10.38 8.27
C GLY A 360 -30.57 10.05 8.81
N GLY A 361 -31.61 10.80 8.40
CA GLY A 361 -33.01 10.48 8.69
C GLY A 361 -33.55 9.38 7.77
N GLY A 362 -34.74 8.87 8.08
CA GLY A 362 -35.42 7.86 7.25
C GLY A 362 -34.61 6.57 7.04
N LEU A 363 -34.00 6.04 8.11
CA LEU A 363 -33.13 4.87 8.03
C LEU A 363 -33.94 3.58 7.81
N ILE A 364 -33.69 2.88 6.71
CA ILE A 364 -34.29 1.58 6.38
C ILE A 364 -33.16 0.54 6.29
N ILE A 365 -33.22 -0.49 7.14
CA ILE A 365 -32.22 -1.58 7.15
C ILE A 365 -32.88 -2.86 6.66
N THR A 366 -32.39 -3.40 5.56
CA THR A 366 -32.92 -4.62 4.93
C THR A 366 -31.84 -5.69 4.86
N PRO A 367 -32.00 -6.83 5.55
CA PRO A 367 -31.10 -7.99 5.42
C PRO A 367 -31.11 -8.52 3.97
N VAL A 368 -29.94 -8.89 3.46
CA VAL A 368 -29.75 -9.39 2.08
C VAL A 368 -29.21 -10.81 2.06
N ALA A 369 -28.23 -11.09 2.92
CA ALA A 369 -27.57 -12.38 2.98
C ALA A 369 -27.22 -12.74 4.42
N GLU A 370 -27.10 -14.03 4.67
CA GLU A 370 -26.59 -14.53 5.94
C GLU A 370 -25.06 -14.38 5.99
N ALA A 371 -24.54 -14.16 7.20
CA ALA A 371 -23.11 -14.04 7.41
C ALA A 371 -22.42 -15.39 7.20
N THR A 372 -21.64 -15.50 6.13
CA THR A 372 -20.69 -16.60 5.94
C THR A 372 -19.33 -16.21 6.49
N GLU A 373 -18.66 -17.13 7.18
CA GLU A 373 -17.29 -16.92 7.64
C GLU A 373 -16.36 -16.75 6.43
N VAL A 374 -15.70 -15.59 6.35
CA VAL A 374 -14.72 -15.31 5.31
C VAL A 374 -13.35 -15.66 5.86
N VAL A 375 -12.73 -16.68 5.26
CA VAL A 375 -11.35 -17.07 5.57
C VAL A 375 -10.43 -16.25 4.68
N LEU A 376 -9.62 -15.40 5.29
CA LEU A 376 -8.60 -14.64 4.57
C LEU A 376 -7.48 -15.58 4.12
N GLU A 377 -7.04 -15.43 2.88
CA GLU A 377 -5.95 -16.23 2.33
C GLU A 377 -4.62 -15.55 2.65
N GLU A 378 -3.75 -16.22 3.40
CA GLU A 378 -2.40 -15.72 3.77
C GLU A 378 -1.51 -15.42 2.56
N SER A 379 -1.82 -16.02 1.40
CA SER A 379 -1.10 -15.77 0.13
C SER A 379 -1.47 -14.44 -0.53
N LYS A 380 -2.65 -13.88 -0.22
CA LYS A 380 -3.12 -12.60 -0.75
C LYS A 380 -2.66 -11.49 0.18
N GLN A 381 -1.53 -10.88 -0.16
CA GLN A 381 -0.96 -9.76 0.60
C GLN A 381 -0.84 -8.53 -0.29
N ALA A 382 -1.14 -7.36 0.28
CA ALA A 382 -0.86 -6.08 -0.35
C ALA A 382 -0.30 -5.12 0.70
N VAL A 383 0.45 -4.13 0.22
CA VAL A 383 1.03 -3.07 1.06
C VAL A 383 0.42 -1.72 0.68
N SER A 384 0.57 -0.75 1.58
CA SER A 384 0.30 0.64 1.25
C SER A 384 1.25 1.12 0.17
N LEU A 385 0.75 1.90 -0.78
CA LEU A 385 1.51 2.39 -1.94
C LEU A 385 2.46 3.56 -1.61
N ASP A 386 2.56 3.97 -0.35
CA ASP A 386 3.53 4.98 0.11
C ASP A 386 4.98 4.57 -0.10
N GLU A 387 5.21 3.25 -0.18
CA GLU A 387 6.55 2.64 -0.26
C GLU A 387 6.95 2.32 -1.70
N LEU A 388 6.11 2.68 -2.70
CA LEU A 388 6.57 2.68 -4.08
C LEU A 388 7.82 3.57 -4.16
N PRO A 389 8.91 3.11 -4.79
CA PRO A 389 10.08 3.94 -4.96
C PRO A 389 9.61 5.23 -5.63
N GLU A 390 9.75 6.38 -4.93
CA GLU A 390 9.29 7.65 -5.45
C GLU A 390 9.85 7.83 -6.87
N VAL A 391 8.98 7.76 -7.88
CA VAL A 391 9.27 8.38 -9.17
C VAL A 391 9.43 9.85 -8.84
N ALA A 392 10.66 10.34 -9.00
CA ALA A 392 11.10 11.61 -8.43
C ALA A 392 10.10 12.71 -8.82
N LYS A 393 9.32 13.16 -7.85
CA LYS A 393 8.59 14.42 -7.95
C LYS A 393 9.65 15.53 -7.92
N GLU A 394 9.47 16.54 -8.76
CA GLU A 394 10.39 17.68 -8.84
C GLU A 394 10.80 18.17 -7.46
N GLY A 395 12.12 18.18 -7.23
CA GLY A 395 12.74 18.77 -6.04
C GLY A 395 13.25 17.81 -4.96
N THR A 396 12.96 16.50 -5.01
CA THR A 396 13.67 15.55 -4.14
C THR A 396 14.88 14.99 -4.88
N SER A 397 16.07 15.51 -4.55
CA SER A 397 17.33 14.91 -4.96
C SER A 397 17.37 13.47 -4.41
N VAL A 398 17.40 12.48 -5.29
CA VAL A 398 17.80 11.13 -4.90
C VAL A 398 19.26 11.27 -4.56
N ASP A 399 19.60 11.22 -3.27
CA ASP A 399 20.99 11.29 -2.82
C ASP A 399 21.69 10.00 -3.27
N ALA A 400 22.22 10.04 -4.49
CA ALA A 400 22.87 8.92 -5.15
C ALA A 400 24.08 8.41 -4.36
N ALA A 401 24.71 9.26 -3.54
CA ALA A 401 25.74 8.84 -2.61
C ALA A 401 25.17 7.99 -1.46
N LYS A 402 23.91 8.19 -1.08
CA LYS A 402 23.19 7.38 -0.09
C LYS A 402 22.76 6.03 -0.69
N VAL A 403 22.33 6.01 -1.96
CA VAL A 403 22.00 4.79 -2.71
C VAL A 403 23.25 3.93 -2.95
N ALA A 404 24.35 4.53 -3.43
CA ALA A 404 25.62 3.83 -3.59
C ALA A 404 26.21 3.37 -2.26
N LYS A 405 26.10 4.17 -1.18
CA LYS A 405 26.50 3.74 0.17
C LYS A 405 25.62 2.61 0.70
N GLN A 406 24.31 2.61 0.46
CA GLN A 406 23.41 1.53 0.87
C GLN A 406 23.80 0.19 0.24
N VAL A 407 24.05 0.17 -1.07
CA VAL A 407 24.53 -1.02 -1.80
C VAL A 407 25.88 -1.52 -1.26
N VAL A 408 26.76 -0.61 -0.82
CA VAL A 408 28.03 -0.97 -0.17
C VAL A 408 27.83 -1.46 1.28
N THR A 409 26.88 -0.93 2.04
CA THR A 409 26.58 -1.36 3.42
C THR A 409 25.75 -2.63 3.53
N GLU A 410 25.02 -3.02 2.47
CA GLU A 410 24.29 -4.29 2.40
C GLU A 410 25.19 -5.49 2.04
N ARG A 411 26.48 -5.26 1.77
CA ARG A 411 27.45 -6.35 1.65
C ARG A 411 27.70 -7.00 3.01
N LYS A 412 27.25 -8.25 3.19
CA LYS A 412 27.75 -9.13 4.26
C LYS A 412 29.27 -9.14 4.21
N SER A 413 29.94 -8.72 5.27
CA SER A 413 31.40 -8.79 5.38
C SER A 413 31.90 -10.22 5.13
N GLY A 414 33.14 -10.40 4.66
CA GLY A 414 33.69 -11.76 4.45
C GLY A 414 33.59 -12.68 5.68
N ARG A 415 33.58 -12.08 6.89
CA ARG A 415 33.34 -12.79 8.16
C ARG A 415 31.87 -13.21 8.35
N GLN A 416 30.91 -12.39 7.92
CA GLN A 416 29.48 -12.74 7.92
C GLN A 416 29.17 -13.85 6.92
N GLN A 417 29.77 -13.80 5.72
CA GLN A 417 29.63 -14.87 4.72
C GLN A 417 30.18 -16.22 5.23
N GLN A 418 31.33 -16.20 5.92
CA GLN A 418 31.90 -17.40 6.55
C GLN A 418 31.05 -17.92 7.71
N ALA A 419 30.51 -17.03 8.56
CA ALA A 419 29.62 -17.41 9.65
C ALA A 419 28.32 -18.06 9.14
N GLU A 420 27.75 -17.51 8.07
CA GLU A 420 26.55 -18.04 7.43
C GLU A 420 26.79 -19.40 6.77
N ALA A 421 27.92 -19.59 6.08
CA ALA A 421 28.30 -20.88 5.51
C ALA A 421 28.45 -21.96 6.60
N LEU A 422 29.06 -21.62 7.74
CA LEU A 422 29.20 -22.52 8.88
C LEU A 422 27.85 -22.81 9.54
N LEU A 423 26.97 -21.81 9.69
CA LEU A 423 25.61 -21.98 10.21
C LEU A 423 24.78 -22.91 9.32
N LYS A 424 24.84 -22.74 8.00
CA LYS A 424 24.18 -23.63 7.03
C LYS A 424 24.66 -25.07 7.20
N GLY A 425 25.96 -25.29 7.38
CA GLY A 425 26.53 -26.61 7.68
C GLY A 425 26.02 -27.24 8.99
N VAL A 426 25.64 -26.44 9.99
CA VAL A 426 25.00 -26.92 11.23
C VAL A 426 23.54 -27.32 10.99
N LEU A 427 22.82 -26.57 10.16
CA LEU A 427 21.39 -26.82 9.88
C LEU A 427 21.18 -28.02 8.94
N GLU A 428 22.11 -28.27 8.02
CA GLU A 428 22.00 -29.34 7.01
C GLU A 428 22.57 -30.70 7.48
N GLY A 429 23.25 -30.76 8.62
CA GLY A 429 23.84 -31.98 9.15
C GLY A 429 22.80 -32.99 9.66
N LYS A 430 22.45 -33.99 8.84
CA LYS A 430 21.44 -35.02 9.18
C LYS A 430 21.86 -36.05 10.24
N THR A 431 23.12 -36.07 10.69
CA THR A 431 23.64 -37.02 11.69
C THR A 431 24.21 -36.30 12.91
N GLY A 432 23.76 -36.70 14.11
CA GLY A 432 24.06 -36.00 15.36
C GLY A 432 25.56 -35.74 15.60
N LYS A 433 26.46 -36.68 15.27
CA LYS A 433 27.91 -36.48 15.43
C LYS A 433 28.49 -35.41 14.50
N VAL A 434 28.03 -35.34 13.25
CA VAL A 434 28.51 -34.36 12.26
C VAL A 434 27.97 -32.98 12.59
N GLN A 435 26.70 -32.91 13.02
CA GLN A 435 26.05 -31.68 13.41
C GLN A 435 26.71 -31.03 14.64
N ILE A 436 27.06 -31.85 15.65
CA ILE A 436 27.82 -31.41 16.84
C ILE A 436 29.18 -30.85 16.43
N GLN A 437 29.88 -31.50 15.50
CA GLN A 437 31.19 -31.05 15.04
C GLN A 437 31.11 -29.69 14.32
N ARG A 438 30.14 -29.50 13.43
CA ARG A 438 29.89 -28.22 12.75
C ARG A 438 29.49 -27.11 13.73
N ALA A 439 28.71 -27.42 14.75
CA ALA A 439 28.33 -26.45 15.77
C ALA A 439 29.54 -26.00 16.60
N LYS A 440 30.46 -26.91 16.92
CA LYS A 440 31.74 -26.59 17.57
C LYS A 440 32.66 -25.74 16.69
N GLU A 441 32.72 -26.02 15.38
CA GLU A 441 33.46 -25.22 14.40
C GLU A 441 32.95 -23.79 14.33
N LEU A 442 31.62 -23.59 14.32
CA LEU A 442 31.00 -22.26 14.33
C LEU A 442 31.29 -21.50 15.64
N LEU A 443 31.24 -22.17 16.79
CA LEU A 443 31.61 -21.57 18.09
C LEU A 443 33.10 -21.19 18.17
N ALA A 444 33.99 -22.03 17.62
CA ALA A 444 35.42 -21.74 17.53
C ALA A 444 35.69 -20.55 16.60
N PHE A 445 35.02 -20.49 15.44
CA PHE A 445 35.08 -19.36 14.52
C PHE A 445 34.63 -18.05 15.20
N LYS A 446 33.51 -18.07 15.92
CA LYS A 446 33.05 -16.90 16.68
C LYS A 446 34.07 -16.47 17.75
N LYS A 447 34.69 -17.41 18.46
CA LYS A 447 35.73 -17.09 19.46
C LYS A 447 36.96 -16.45 18.82
N ALA A 448 37.36 -16.93 17.63
CA ALA A 448 38.48 -16.37 16.87
C ALA A 448 38.16 -14.99 16.26
N ALA A 449 36.92 -14.78 15.83
CA ALA A 449 36.49 -13.55 15.15
C ALA A 449 36.38 -12.32 16.08
N LYS A 450 36.31 -12.52 17.41
CA LYS A 450 36.23 -11.45 18.44
C LYS A 450 35.14 -10.39 18.18
N VAL A 451 34.01 -10.79 17.58
CA VAL A 451 32.84 -9.94 17.31
C VAL A 451 31.57 -10.56 17.90
N SER A 452 30.52 -9.75 18.08
CA SER A 452 29.21 -10.22 18.56
C SER A 452 28.50 -11.08 17.51
N TRP A 453 27.57 -11.94 17.96
CA TRP A 453 26.76 -12.77 17.05
C TRP A 453 25.89 -11.95 16.10
N ASP A 454 25.38 -10.81 16.58
CA ASP A 454 24.69 -9.81 15.78
C ASP A 454 25.55 -9.30 14.61
N LYS A 455 26.83 -9.01 14.87
CA LYS A 455 27.78 -8.60 13.82
C LYS A 455 28.13 -9.73 12.84
N LEU A 456 27.87 -10.99 13.20
CA LEU A 456 28.02 -12.15 12.33
C LEU A 456 26.71 -12.52 11.61
N GLY A 457 25.62 -11.79 11.85
CA GLY A 457 24.31 -12.04 11.23
C GLY A 457 23.58 -13.26 11.79
N ILE A 458 23.88 -13.65 13.04
CA ILE A 458 23.28 -14.81 13.71
C ILE A 458 22.43 -14.32 14.89
N SER A 459 21.14 -14.63 14.87
CA SER A 459 20.17 -14.22 15.88
C SER A 459 20.32 -14.99 17.21
N GLU A 460 19.82 -14.42 18.31
CA GLU A 460 19.91 -15.04 19.64
C GLU A 460 19.23 -16.43 19.70
N SER A 461 18.12 -16.62 18.97
CA SER A 461 17.44 -17.91 18.88
C SER A 461 18.31 -18.98 18.21
N GLN A 462 19.03 -18.61 17.15
CA GLN A 462 20.00 -19.49 16.48
C GLN A 462 21.18 -19.79 17.39
N VAL A 463 21.70 -18.82 18.14
CA VAL A 463 22.80 -19.02 19.10
C VAL A 463 22.43 -20.04 20.19
N ALA A 464 21.20 -19.98 20.71
CA ALA A 464 20.69 -20.95 21.67
C ALA A 464 20.66 -22.37 21.07
N SER A 465 20.14 -22.51 19.85
CA SER A 465 20.11 -23.80 19.14
C SER A 465 21.52 -24.34 18.84
N ILE A 466 22.45 -23.50 18.36
CA ILE A 466 23.85 -23.90 18.09
C ILE A 466 24.54 -24.38 19.36
N THR A 467 24.32 -23.69 20.49
CA THR A 467 24.95 -24.02 21.77
C THR A 467 24.38 -25.32 22.33
N ALA A 468 23.06 -25.55 22.20
CA ALA A 468 22.43 -26.81 22.59
C ALA A 468 22.94 -27.99 21.76
N ILE A 469 23.06 -27.81 20.43
CA ILE A 469 23.59 -28.81 19.50
C ILE A 469 25.06 -29.10 19.82
N ALA A 470 25.90 -28.09 20.07
CA ALA A 470 27.32 -28.30 20.41
C ALA A 470 27.54 -29.10 21.71
N ASN A 471 26.58 -29.02 22.64
CA ASN A 471 26.60 -29.72 23.93
C ASN A 471 25.94 -31.13 23.86
N GLY A 472 25.49 -31.56 22.69
CA GLY A 472 24.98 -32.92 22.46
C GLY A 472 23.50 -33.14 22.75
N ALA A 473 22.68 -32.07 22.83
CA ALA A 473 21.22 -32.22 22.88
C ALA A 473 20.66 -32.41 21.46
N GLU A 474 19.86 -33.47 21.25
CA GLU A 474 19.22 -33.75 19.95
C GLU A 474 18.18 -32.67 19.58
N SER A 475 18.13 -32.32 18.29
CA SER A 475 17.31 -31.24 17.75
C SER A 475 15.81 -31.54 17.86
N VAL A 476 15.02 -30.62 18.43
CA VAL A 476 13.56 -30.61 18.26
C VAL A 476 13.20 -29.59 17.20
N ALA A 477 12.82 -30.06 16.01
CA ALA A 477 12.13 -29.28 14.99
C ALA A 477 10.62 -29.24 15.31
N PRO A 478 9.88 -28.12 15.12
CA PRO A 478 8.44 -28.15 15.23
C PRO A 478 7.78 -28.36 13.85
N ALA A 479 7.11 -29.49 13.68
CA ALA A 479 6.08 -29.72 12.67
C ALA A 479 4.77 -30.14 13.37
N ALA A 480 3.65 -29.63 12.87
CA ALA A 480 2.31 -29.76 13.43
C ALA A 480 1.72 -31.19 13.41
N LYS A 481 0.98 -31.58 14.48
CA LYS A 481 -0.35 -32.26 14.44
C LYS A 481 -0.92 -32.61 15.84
N ALA A 482 -2.16 -32.14 16.05
CA ALA A 482 -3.34 -32.65 16.80
C ALA A 482 -3.29 -33.54 18.09
N LYS A 483 -4.10 -33.06 19.07
CA LYS A 483 -5.10 -33.74 19.96
C LYS A 483 -4.77 -34.17 21.42
N LYS A 484 -5.61 -33.60 22.32
CA LYS A 484 -6.33 -34.12 23.52
C LYS A 484 -5.65 -34.26 24.91
N ALA A 485 -6.15 -33.41 25.83
CA ALA A 485 -6.53 -33.53 27.26
C ALA A 485 -5.91 -34.58 28.21
N ALA A 486 -5.33 -34.09 29.32
CA ALA A 486 -5.58 -34.54 30.72
C ALA A 486 -4.89 -33.59 31.74
N ALA A 487 -5.45 -33.43 32.95
CA ALA A 487 -4.97 -32.64 34.10
C ALA A 487 -4.72 -33.57 35.32
N PRO A 488 -4.29 -33.16 36.56
CA PRO A 488 -3.54 -31.97 37.04
C PRO A 488 -2.36 -32.25 38.07
N LYS A 489 -1.54 -31.21 38.35
CA LYS A 489 -0.75 -30.84 39.59
C LYS A 489 0.53 -31.64 40.01
N PRO A 490 1.46 -31.09 40.87
CA PRO A 490 1.49 -29.80 41.60
C PRO A 490 2.79 -28.93 41.50
N ALA A 491 2.68 -27.71 42.05
CA ALA A 491 3.62 -26.60 42.35
C ALA A 491 5.16 -26.81 42.34
N GLU A 492 5.95 -25.83 41.83
CA GLU A 492 6.62 -24.76 42.62
C GLU A 492 7.57 -23.85 41.78
N LYS A 493 7.68 -22.57 42.21
CA LYS A 493 8.68 -21.50 41.96
C LYS A 493 8.46 -20.50 40.80
N ALA A 494 8.20 -19.26 41.22
CA ALA A 494 7.83 -18.08 40.44
C ALA A 494 8.99 -17.46 39.64
N ALA A 495 8.67 -16.99 38.42
CA ALA A 495 9.54 -16.22 37.53
C ALA A 495 9.15 -14.71 37.54
N PRO A 496 10.08 -13.78 37.21
CA PRO A 496 9.88 -12.34 37.40
C PRO A 496 9.01 -11.71 36.29
N VAL A 497 8.15 -10.77 36.70
CA VAL A 497 7.18 -10.06 35.85
C VAL A 497 7.87 -9.00 34.97
N THR A 498 8.05 -9.26 33.68
CA THR A 498 8.66 -8.32 32.72
C THR A 498 7.67 -7.68 31.73
N THR A 499 6.38 -8.01 31.78
CA THR A 499 5.36 -7.45 30.90
C THR A 499 4.41 -6.53 31.68
N GLY A 500 4.28 -5.28 31.23
CA GLY A 500 3.41 -4.26 31.85
C GLY A 500 3.97 -2.83 31.77
N SER A 501 3.08 -1.84 31.91
CA SER A 501 3.46 -0.44 31.99
C SER A 501 4.38 -0.18 33.20
N PRO A 502 5.21 0.89 33.19
CA PRO A 502 6.08 1.21 34.33
C PRO A 502 5.34 1.31 35.67
N ARG A 503 4.09 1.79 35.65
CA ARG A 503 3.22 1.87 36.83
C ARG A 503 2.81 0.49 37.36
N GLU A 504 2.41 -0.43 36.48
CA GLU A 504 2.02 -1.80 36.87
C GLU A 504 3.22 -2.58 37.41
N ARG A 505 4.39 -2.42 36.78
CA ARG A 505 5.63 -3.06 37.22
C ARG A 505 6.07 -2.55 38.59
N ILE A 506 5.99 -1.24 38.83
CA ILE A 506 6.30 -0.66 40.14
C ILE A 506 5.29 -1.14 41.19
N ARG A 507 3.99 -1.18 40.86
CA ARG A 507 2.96 -1.66 41.79
C ARG A 507 3.18 -3.12 42.17
N ALA A 508 3.49 -3.98 41.21
CA ALA A 508 3.80 -5.38 41.46
C ALA A 508 5.01 -5.56 42.40
N LEU A 509 6.07 -4.75 42.21
CA LEU A 509 7.26 -4.77 43.07
C LEU A 509 6.98 -4.23 44.47
N ILE A 510 6.13 -3.21 44.61
CA ILE A 510 5.69 -2.70 45.91
C ILE A 510 4.88 -3.78 46.65
N THR A 511 3.96 -4.45 45.97
CA THR A 511 3.18 -5.56 46.55
C THR A 511 4.04 -6.76 46.92
N ALA A 512 5.12 -7.04 46.17
CA ALA A 512 6.09 -8.07 46.48
C ALA A 512 7.06 -7.71 47.63
N GLY A 513 7.04 -6.46 48.10
CA GLY A 513 7.84 -5.96 49.21
C GLY A 513 8.81 -4.86 48.79
N ILE A 514 8.66 -3.67 49.41
CA ILE A 514 9.45 -2.47 49.07
C ILE A 514 10.94 -2.65 49.36
N LYS A 515 11.30 -3.13 50.57
CA LYS A 515 12.70 -3.19 51.01
C LYS A 515 13.58 -4.09 50.14
N THR A 516 13.03 -5.18 49.60
CA THR A 516 13.76 -6.14 48.77
C THR A 516 13.85 -5.73 47.30
N ASN A 517 13.00 -4.80 46.86
CA ASN A 517 12.87 -4.40 45.45
C ASN A 517 13.17 -2.92 45.19
N ALA A 518 13.65 -2.17 46.18
CA ALA A 518 13.83 -0.72 46.12
C ALA A 518 14.73 -0.27 44.95
N SER A 519 15.89 -0.90 44.74
CA SER A 519 16.80 -0.57 43.63
C SER A 519 16.18 -0.84 42.24
N ASN A 520 15.34 -1.88 42.12
CA ASN A 520 14.61 -2.19 40.88
C ASN A 520 13.51 -1.15 40.61
N ILE A 521 12.78 -0.73 41.64
CA ILE A 521 11.76 0.32 41.55
C ILE A 521 12.39 1.66 41.10
N VAL A 522 13.53 2.05 41.68
CA VAL A 522 14.26 3.26 41.29
C VAL A 522 14.76 3.18 39.84
N SER A 523 15.23 2.01 39.40
CA SER A 523 15.67 1.79 38.02
C SER A 523 14.53 1.95 37.01
N ILE A 524 13.34 1.41 37.30
CA ILE A 524 12.16 1.59 36.47
C ILE A 524 11.70 3.06 36.46
N LYS A 525 11.73 3.74 37.61
CA LYS A 525 11.41 5.18 37.69
C LYS A 525 12.36 6.04 36.85
N LYS A 526 13.67 5.77 36.90
CA LYS A 526 14.67 6.49 36.11
C LYS A 526 14.48 6.27 34.60
N ALA A 527 14.19 5.04 34.19
CA ALA A 527 13.91 4.71 32.79
C ALA A 527 12.61 5.35 32.28
N ALA A 528 11.58 5.43 33.13
CA ALA A 528 10.27 5.98 32.75
C ALA A 528 10.24 7.51 32.61
N LYS A 529 11.23 8.24 33.19
CA LYS A 529 11.30 9.72 33.17
C LYS A 529 10.00 10.41 33.63
N LYS A 530 9.30 9.83 34.61
CA LYS A 530 8.03 10.33 35.18
C LYS A 530 8.17 10.57 36.70
N SER A 531 7.29 11.41 37.27
CA SER A 531 7.21 11.62 38.73
C SER A 531 6.69 10.37 39.45
N TRP A 532 6.97 10.26 40.75
CA TRP A 532 6.48 9.15 41.58
C TRP A 532 4.96 9.06 41.62
N SER A 533 4.28 10.21 41.70
CA SER A 533 2.82 10.31 41.61
C SER A 533 2.26 9.81 40.28
N ALA A 534 2.91 10.14 39.15
CA ALA A 534 2.52 9.67 37.82
C ALA A 534 2.74 8.14 37.64
N LEU A 535 3.61 7.55 38.46
CA LEU A 535 3.85 6.11 38.53
C LEU A 535 3.00 5.42 39.60
N GLY A 536 2.07 6.13 40.24
CA GLY A 536 1.15 5.58 41.23
C GLY A 536 1.79 5.19 42.57
N VAL A 537 2.90 5.84 42.93
CA VAL A 537 3.60 5.69 44.21
C VAL A 537 3.19 6.82 45.15
N THR A 538 2.75 6.49 46.36
CA THR A 538 2.40 7.47 47.40
C THR A 538 3.65 8.05 48.08
N GLU A 539 3.54 9.22 48.70
CA GLU A 539 4.69 9.86 49.38
C GLU A 539 5.28 8.99 50.51
N ALA A 540 4.44 8.20 51.19
CA ALA A 540 4.87 7.27 52.23
C ALA A 540 5.68 6.09 51.64
N GLU A 541 5.24 5.54 50.51
CA GLU A 541 5.95 4.48 49.78
C GLU A 541 7.26 5.01 49.17
N GLU A 542 7.25 6.23 48.62
CA GLU A 542 8.45 6.90 48.09
C GLU A 542 9.53 7.03 49.18
N LYS A 543 9.17 7.52 50.37
CA LYS A 543 10.12 7.65 51.48
C LYS A 543 10.72 6.29 51.87
N GLN A 544 9.91 5.22 51.86
CA GLN A 544 10.39 3.87 52.14
C GLN A 544 11.29 3.34 51.02
N ILE A 545 10.95 3.54 49.76
CA ILE A 545 11.75 3.14 48.59
C ILE A 545 13.10 3.84 48.61
N LEU A 546 13.14 5.16 48.82
CA LEU A 546 14.39 5.93 48.84
C LEU A 546 15.25 5.64 50.08
N SER A 547 14.66 5.20 51.18
CA SER A 547 15.42 4.80 52.37
C SER A 547 16.03 3.39 52.26
N ALA A 548 15.54 2.58 51.33
CA ALA A 548 15.92 1.17 51.17
C ALA A 548 16.67 0.87 49.86
N ALA A 549 16.73 1.84 48.93
CA ALA A 549 17.47 1.79 47.67
C ALA A 549 18.84 2.43 47.82
#